data_AF-A0A948FHU9-F1
#
_entry.id   AF-A0A948FHU9-F1
#
_cell.length_a   1.000
_cell.length_b   1.000
_cell.length_c   1.000
_cell.angle_alpha   90.00
_cell.angle_beta   90.00
_cell.angle_gamma   90.00
#
_symmetry.space_group_name_H-M   'P 1'
#
loop_
_entity.id
_entity.type
_entity.pdbx_description
1 polymer ?
#
loop_
_entity_poly.entity_id
_entity_poly.type
_entity_poly.pdbx_seq_one_letter_code
_entity_poly.pdbx_strand_id
1 'polypeptide(L)'
;MKDYEKLRAEMIRDKVRKAVAENPGNVRESLEDIGFTWFDDEYPSEEDEEKVAVPEIDRQWQLVSYFEGQAPLSAAVITAFLNEHEAEESNYPLIRRYFRAANQPLKKLILAGLENDPTNLALLTDLIFFHEFERNLSELITHLTRACRLEDDPQRFSEIAREFHDTTQADGYHALAALQEIFAEGSDKRTIIDYLIAEAAGNDQEEMEF
;
A
#
# COMPACT_ATOMS: atom_id res chain seq x y z
N MET A 1 5.40 10.04 35.26
CA MET A 1 6.29 9.92 34.08
C MET A 1 5.65 10.59 32.87
N LYS A 2 4.38 10.29 32.55
CA LYS A 2 3.56 10.96 31.50
C LYS A 2 3.58 12.50 31.50
N ASP A 3 3.51 13.16 32.66
CA ASP A 3 3.52 14.63 32.73
C ASP A 3 4.85 15.28 32.28
N TYR A 4 5.97 14.59 32.46
CA TYR A 4 7.29 15.12 32.10
C TYR A 4 7.53 15.09 30.59
N GLU A 5 7.03 14.05 29.92
CA GLU A 5 7.15 13.88 28.46
C GLU A 5 6.25 14.86 27.72
N LYS A 6 5.03 15.09 28.21
CA LYS A 6 4.12 16.11 27.68
C LYS A 6 4.71 17.51 27.78
N LEU A 7 5.29 17.86 28.93
CA LEU A 7 5.96 19.14 29.14
C LEU A 7 7.16 19.30 28.20
N ARG A 8 7.94 18.24 27.99
CA ARG A 8 9.08 18.23 27.06
C ARG A 8 8.64 18.42 25.61
N ALA A 9 7.56 17.77 25.19
CA ALA A 9 7.02 17.90 23.83
C ALA A 9 6.48 19.31 23.56
N GLU A 10 5.77 19.91 24.52
CA GLU A 10 5.31 21.31 24.44
C GLU A 10 6.51 22.27 24.34
N MET A 11 7.54 22.09 25.16
CA MET A 11 8.76 22.90 25.10
C MET A 11 9.48 22.79 23.76
N ILE A 12 9.54 21.60 23.15
CA ILE A 12 10.15 21.41 21.83
C ILE A 12 9.31 22.13 20.75
N ARG A 13 7.99 21.98 20.79
CA ARG A 13 7.07 22.62 19.83
C ARG A 13 7.19 24.14 19.85
N ASP A 14 7.31 24.73 21.04
CA ASP A 14 7.47 26.17 21.18
C ASP A 14 8.84 26.66 20.68
N LYS A 15 9.90 25.88 20.92
CA LYS A 15 11.24 26.17 20.35
C LYS A 15 11.24 26.12 18.82
N VAL A 16 10.59 25.12 18.23
CA VAL A 16 10.43 24.97 16.78
C VAL A 16 9.66 26.17 16.19
N ARG A 17 8.51 26.51 16.77
CA ARG A 17 7.71 27.68 16.32
C ARG A 17 8.52 28.97 16.37
N LYS A 18 9.30 29.16 17.44
CA LYS A 18 10.13 30.35 17.62
C LYS A 18 11.26 30.41 16.58
N ALA A 19 11.98 29.31 16.37
CA ALA A 19 13.04 29.22 15.37
C ALA A 19 12.54 29.54 13.95
N VAL A 20 11.36 29.02 13.58
CA VAL A 20 10.74 29.27 12.27
C VAL A 20 10.30 30.74 12.13
N ALA A 21 9.74 31.33 13.19
CA ALA A 21 9.24 32.71 13.15
C ALA A 21 10.36 33.76 13.13
N GLU A 22 11.48 33.50 13.82
CA GLU A 22 12.60 34.44 13.92
C GLU A 22 13.50 34.45 12.68
N ASN A 23 13.53 33.34 11.93
CA ASN A 23 14.37 33.21 10.74
C ASN A 23 13.69 32.44 9.59
N PRO A 24 12.59 32.97 9.02
CA PRO A 24 11.83 32.28 7.97
C PRO A 24 12.63 32.03 6.68
N GLY A 25 13.72 32.78 6.46
CA GLY A 25 14.60 32.62 5.31
C GLY A 25 15.68 31.55 5.47
N ASN A 26 15.93 31.05 6.69
CA ASN A 26 16.91 30.00 6.95
C ASN A 26 16.46 29.06 8.09
N VAL A 27 15.28 28.48 7.91
CA VAL A 27 14.65 27.58 8.88
C VAL A 27 15.52 26.34 9.17
N ARG A 28 16.27 25.85 8.17
CA ARG A 28 17.17 24.68 8.31
C ARG A 28 18.18 24.90 9.43
N GLU A 29 18.95 25.97 9.33
CA GLU A 29 19.99 26.35 10.31
C GLU A 29 19.38 26.62 11.69
N SER A 30 18.24 27.31 11.77
CA SER A 30 17.58 27.61 13.04
C SER A 30 16.98 26.39 13.76
N LEU A 31 16.64 25.33 13.03
CA LEU A 31 16.23 24.06 13.62
C LEU A 31 17.44 23.21 14.03
N GLU A 32 18.55 23.27 13.30
CA GLU A 32 19.82 22.64 13.68
C GLU A 32 20.36 23.20 15.01
N ASP A 33 20.29 24.53 15.20
CA ASP A 33 20.72 25.21 16.43
C ASP A 33 19.98 24.74 17.70
N ILE A 34 18.75 24.26 17.56
CA ILE A 34 17.95 23.72 18.68
C ILE A 34 18.05 22.19 18.80
N GLY A 35 18.94 21.57 18.04
CA GLY A 35 19.34 20.17 18.16
C GLY A 35 18.64 19.20 17.19
N PHE A 36 17.98 19.70 16.13
CA PHE A 36 17.52 18.82 15.04
C PHE A 36 18.68 18.51 14.11
N THR A 37 18.64 17.34 13.47
CA THR A 37 19.61 16.96 12.44
C THR A 37 18.83 16.69 11.16
N TRP A 38 19.23 17.34 10.08
CA TRP A 38 18.69 17.05 8.77
C TRP A 38 19.37 15.80 8.23
N PHE A 39 18.56 14.80 7.93
CA PHE A 39 18.97 13.70 7.08
C PHE A 39 18.59 14.15 5.68
N ASP A 40 19.57 14.58 4.87
CA ASP A 40 19.44 14.49 3.43
C ASP A 40 19.62 13.01 3.12
N ASP A 41 18.52 12.30 2.94
CA ASP A 41 18.52 11.04 2.23
C ASP A 41 19.06 11.34 0.82
N GLU A 42 20.36 11.13 0.62
CA GLU A 42 21.09 11.27 -0.66
C GLU A 42 20.52 10.37 -1.78
N TYR A 43 19.42 9.68 -1.52
CA TYR A 43 18.68 8.86 -2.46
C TYR A 43 17.72 9.73 -3.28
N PRO A 44 17.64 9.51 -4.61
CA PRO A 44 16.66 10.17 -5.43
C PRO A 44 15.25 9.91 -4.88
N SER A 45 14.37 10.91 -4.99
CA SER A 45 12.95 10.70 -4.65
C SER A 45 12.34 9.64 -5.57
N GLU A 46 11.27 8.96 -5.13
CA GLU A 46 10.56 7.99 -5.97
C GLU A 46 10.14 8.58 -7.33
N GLU A 47 9.76 9.87 -7.34
CA GLU A 47 9.40 10.58 -8.57
C GLU A 47 10.60 10.79 -9.51
N ASP A 48 11.80 10.99 -8.95
CA ASP A 48 13.01 11.14 -9.76
C ASP A 48 13.48 9.80 -10.31
N GLU A 49 13.36 8.72 -9.54
CA GLU A 49 13.57 7.35 -10.03
C GLU A 49 12.64 7.04 -11.22
N GLU A 50 11.35 7.34 -11.09
CA GLU A 50 10.35 7.08 -12.13
C GLU A 50 10.61 7.86 -13.43
N LYS A 51 11.12 9.11 -13.33
CA LYS A 51 11.45 9.95 -14.49
C LYS A 51 12.60 9.40 -15.31
N VAL A 52 13.58 8.78 -14.66
CA VAL A 52 14.77 8.22 -15.33
C VAL A 52 14.60 6.74 -15.67
N ALA A 53 13.62 6.05 -15.10
CA ALA A 53 13.35 4.65 -15.36
C ALA A 53 12.98 4.40 -16.82
N VAL A 54 13.76 3.53 -17.46
CA VAL A 54 13.57 3.07 -18.83
C VAL A 54 13.55 1.54 -18.87
N PRO A 55 12.84 0.92 -19.81
CA PRO A 55 12.90 -0.52 -20.00
C PRO A 55 14.31 -0.96 -20.45
N GLU A 56 14.87 -1.95 -19.76
CA GLU A 56 16.23 -2.45 -19.98
C GLU A 56 16.26 -3.83 -20.64
N ILE A 57 15.19 -4.60 -20.49
CA ILE A 57 15.06 -5.98 -20.95
C ILE A 57 13.73 -6.23 -21.68
N ASP A 58 13.66 -7.29 -22.47
CA ASP A 58 12.53 -7.58 -23.35
C ASP A 58 11.17 -7.60 -22.62
N ARG A 59 11.10 -8.18 -21.42
CA ARG A 59 9.85 -8.22 -20.64
C ARG A 59 9.38 -6.83 -20.22
N GLN A 60 10.29 -5.93 -19.87
CA GLN A 60 9.95 -4.55 -19.51
C GLN A 60 9.49 -3.75 -20.74
N TRP A 61 10.13 -3.94 -21.89
CA TRP A 61 9.68 -3.38 -23.17
C TRP A 61 8.28 -3.85 -23.54
N GLN A 62 7.99 -5.14 -23.34
CA GLN A 62 6.67 -5.71 -23.57
C GLN A 62 5.61 -5.07 -22.66
N LEU A 63 5.91 -4.86 -21.38
CA LEU A 63 5.01 -4.19 -20.43
C LEU A 63 4.75 -2.74 -20.84
N VAL A 64 5.80 -1.97 -21.13
CA VAL A 64 5.69 -0.58 -21.59
C VAL A 64 4.84 -0.48 -22.85
N SER A 65 5.07 -1.35 -23.85
CA SER A 65 4.30 -1.38 -25.09
C SER A 65 2.81 -1.62 -24.83
N TYR A 66 2.47 -2.50 -23.89
CA TYR A 66 1.09 -2.73 -23.48
C TYR A 66 0.50 -1.53 -22.73
N PHE A 67 1.21 -0.96 -21.76
CA PHE A 67 0.74 0.17 -20.96
C PHE A 67 0.53 1.45 -21.79
N GLU A 68 1.25 1.58 -22.90
CA GLU A 68 1.11 2.67 -23.87
C GLU A 68 0.10 2.37 -24.99
N GLY A 69 -0.60 1.23 -24.93
CA GLY A 69 -1.65 0.85 -25.88
C GLY A 69 -1.13 0.42 -27.26
N GLN A 70 0.17 0.12 -27.38
CA GLN A 70 0.79 -0.34 -28.61
C GLN A 70 0.69 -1.87 -28.77
N ALA A 71 0.47 -2.59 -27.67
CA ALA A 71 0.22 -4.02 -27.66
C ALA A 71 -1.13 -4.36 -26.99
N PRO A 72 -1.84 -5.41 -27.43
CA PRO A 72 -3.04 -5.89 -26.76
C PRO A 72 -2.73 -6.65 -25.48
N LEU A 73 -3.72 -6.74 -24.59
CA LEU A 73 -3.66 -7.64 -23.44
C LEU A 73 -3.53 -9.09 -23.92
N SER A 74 -2.61 -9.84 -23.32
CA SER A 74 -2.39 -11.26 -23.62
C SER A 74 -1.83 -11.99 -22.39
N ALA A 75 -1.92 -13.32 -22.41
CA ALA A 75 -1.31 -14.15 -21.37
C ALA A 75 0.19 -13.87 -21.22
N ALA A 76 0.90 -13.63 -22.33
CA ALA A 76 2.33 -13.30 -22.32
C ALA A 76 2.61 -11.98 -21.58
N VAL A 77 1.73 -10.99 -21.71
CA VAL A 77 1.86 -9.70 -20.99
C VAL A 77 1.61 -9.90 -19.49
N ILE A 78 0.62 -10.70 -19.11
CA ILE A 78 0.36 -11.03 -17.69
C ILE A 78 1.55 -11.77 -17.10
N THR A 79 2.10 -12.77 -17.80
CA THR A 79 3.31 -13.49 -17.37
C THR A 79 4.53 -12.57 -17.26
N ALA A 80 4.72 -11.64 -18.21
CA ALA A 80 5.79 -10.67 -18.12
C ALA A 80 5.67 -9.78 -16.88
N PHE A 81 4.45 -9.40 -16.50
CA PHE A 81 4.18 -8.57 -15.33
C PHE A 81 4.49 -9.32 -14.03
N LEU A 82 3.96 -10.53 -13.88
CA LEU A 82 4.24 -11.38 -12.72
C LEU A 82 5.74 -11.69 -12.58
N ASN A 83 6.41 -12.01 -13.68
CA ASN A 83 7.86 -12.27 -13.67
C ASN A 83 8.69 -11.02 -13.32
N GLU A 84 8.22 -9.82 -13.67
CA GLU A 84 8.89 -8.59 -13.25
C GLU A 84 8.72 -8.37 -11.75
N HIS A 85 7.55 -8.69 -11.19
CA HIS A 85 7.27 -8.57 -9.76
C HIS A 85 8.09 -9.57 -8.91
N GLU A 86 8.36 -10.77 -9.44
CA GLU A 86 9.15 -11.80 -8.77
C GLU A 86 10.66 -11.70 -9.02
N ALA A 87 11.11 -10.76 -9.86
CA ALA A 87 12.52 -10.60 -10.19
C ALA A 87 13.32 -10.03 -9.01
N GLU A 88 14.51 -10.61 -8.75
CA GLU A 88 15.46 -10.09 -7.75
C GLU A 88 15.86 -8.64 -8.03
N GLU A 89 16.02 -8.30 -9.32
CA GLU A 89 16.29 -6.95 -9.81
C GLU A 89 15.11 -6.47 -10.65
N SER A 90 13.97 -6.22 -9.99
CA SER A 90 12.80 -5.62 -10.63
C SER A 90 13.01 -4.12 -10.87
N ASN A 91 12.60 -3.63 -12.03
CA ASN A 91 12.57 -2.20 -12.32
C ASN A 91 11.26 -1.60 -11.80
N TYR A 92 11.11 -1.64 -10.48
CA TYR A 92 9.91 -1.16 -9.80
C TYR A 92 9.57 0.31 -10.16
N PRO A 93 10.54 1.26 -10.25
CA PRO A 93 10.24 2.62 -10.68
C PRO A 93 9.61 2.71 -12.08
N LEU A 94 10.00 1.84 -13.02
CA LEU A 94 9.41 1.81 -14.36
C LEU A 94 7.92 1.47 -14.33
N ILE A 95 7.51 0.56 -13.45
CA ILE A 95 6.11 0.12 -13.33
C ILE A 95 5.31 1.09 -12.48
N ARG A 96 5.88 1.57 -11.35
CA ARG A 96 5.26 2.51 -10.41
C ARG A 96 4.75 3.79 -11.07
N ARG A 97 5.47 4.30 -12.08
CA ARG A 97 5.01 5.47 -12.87
C ARG A 97 3.62 5.26 -13.49
N TYR A 98 3.27 4.03 -13.88
CA TYR A 98 1.97 3.71 -14.46
C TYR A 98 0.87 3.59 -13.41
N PHE A 99 1.20 3.14 -12.19
CA PHE A 99 0.29 3.23 -11.04
C PHE A 99 -0.05 4.69 -10.72
N ARG A 100 0.97 5.55 -10.57
CA ARG A 100 0.79 6.99 -10.30
C ARG A 100 -0.07 7.70 -11.34
N ALA A 101 0.05 7.27 -12.60
CA ALA A 101 -0.74 7.81 -13.70
C ALA A 101 -2.17 7.25 -13.78
N ALA A 102 -2.60 6.41 -12.84
CA ALA A 102 -3.87 5.68 -12.89
C ALA A 102 -4.10 5.00 -14.26
N ASN A 103 -3.05 4.33 -14.77
CA ASN A 103 -3.01 3.80 -16.13
C ASN A 103 -4.08 2.69 -16.31
N GLN A 104 -5.07 2.95 -17.17
CA GLN A 104 -6.17 2.03 -17.41
C GLN A 104 -5.75 0.68 -18.02
N PRO A 105 -4.77 0.61 -18.95
CA PRO A 105 -4.19 -0.67 -19.35
C PRO A 105 -3.60 -1.48 -18.19
N LEU A 106 -2.83 -0.87 -17.30
CA LEU A 106 -2.28 -1.53 -16.10
C LEU A 106 -3.40 -2.10 -15.23
N LYS A 107 -4.43 -1.31 -14.92
CA LYS A 107 -5.62 -1.78 -14.21
C LYS A 107 -6.25 -3.00 -14.87
N LYS A 108 -6.47 -2.96 -16.19
CA LYS A 108 -7.02 -4.10 -16.94
C LYS A 108 -6.14 -5.35 -16.86
N LEU A 109 -4.81 -5.19 -16.82
CA LEU A 109 -3.89 -6.31 -16.67
C LEU A 109 -4.05 -6.95 -15.29
N ILE A 110 -4.04 -6.14 -14.22
CA ILE A 110 -4.23 -6.61 -12.84
C ILE A 110 -5.55 -7.38 -12.72
N LEU A 111 -6.65 -6.77 -13.18
CA LEU A 111 -7.98 -7.40 -13.14
C LEU A 111 -8.03 -8.70 -13.93
N ALA A 112 -7.43 -8.75 -15.12
CA ALA A 112 -7.36 -9.98 -15.92
C ALA A 112 -6.50 -11.07 -15.27
N GLY A 113 -5.45 -10.70 -14.53
CA GLY A 113 -4.69 -11.62 -13.70
C GLY A 113 -5.56 -12.21 -12.58
N LEU A 114 -6.28 -11.36 -11.84
CA LEU A 114 -7.19 -11.76 -10.77
C LEU A 114 -8.42 -12.54 -11.26
N GLU A 115 -8.82 -12.41 -12.52
CA GLU A 115 -9.84 -13.27 -13.10
C GLU A 115 -9.38 -14.72 -13.21
N ASN A 116 -8.09 -14.95 -13.49
CA ASN A 116 -7.48 -16.27 -13.64
C ASN A 116 -7.01 -16.85 -12.29
N ASP A 117 -6.43 -16.01 -11.43
CA ASP A 117 -5.95 -16.39 -10.10
C ASP A 117 -6.45 -15.38 -9.04
N PRO A 118 -7.68 -15.56 -8.53
CA PRO A 118 -8.32 -14.58 -7.65
C PRO A 118 -7.68 -14.44 -6.27
N THR A 119 -6.80 -15.35 -5.86
CA THR A 119 -6.12 -15.31 -4.54
C THR A 119 -4.64 -14.96 -4.67
N ASN A 120 -4.21 -14.52 -5.85
CA ASN A 120 -2.86 -14.04 -6.09
C ASN A 120 -2.57 -12.80 -5.25
N LEU A 121 -1.73 -12.94 -4.22
CA LEU A 121 -1.48 -11.87 -3.26
C LEU A 121 -0.81 -10.65 -3.92
N ALA A 122 0.17 -10.87 -4.81
CA ALA A 122 0.85 -9.77 -5.51
C ALA A 122 -0.13 -8.92 -6.31
N LEU A 123 -1.04 -9.55 -7.07
CA LEU A 123 -2.05 -8.82 -7.83
C LEU A 123 -3.11 -8.14 -6.96
N LEU A 124 -3.44 -8.70 -5.79
CA LEU A 124 -4.33 -8.04 -4.83
C LEU A 124 -3.66 -6.80 -4.23
N THR A 125 -2.38 -6.90 -3.86
CA THR A 125 -1.57 -5.77 -3.40
C THR A 125 -1.45 -4.70 -4.49
N ASP A 126 -1.24 -5.10 -5.75
CA ASP A 126 -1.22 -4.16 -6.89
C ASP A 126 -2.58 -3.45 -7.04
N LEU A 127 -3.70 -4.15 -6.88
CA LEU A 127 -5.03 -3.53 -6.96
C LEU A 127 -5.26 -2.55 -5.80
N ILE A 128 -4.78 -2.87 -4.60
CA ILE A 128 -4.80 -1.99 -3.42
C ILE A 128 -3.98 -0.73 -3.69
N PHE A 129 -2.74 -0.90 -4.15
CA PHE A 129 -1.86 0.23 -4.46
C PHE A 129 -2.46 1.11 -5.58
N PHE A 130 -3.07 0.50 -6.59
CA PHE A 130 -3.76 1.23 -7.64
C PHE A 130 -4.94 2.08 -7.11
N HIS A 131 -5.66 1.59 -6.10
CA HIS A 131 -6.78 2.30 -5.47
C HIS A 131 -6.34 3.61 -4.78
N GLU A 132 -5.07 3.74 -4.37
CA GLU A 132 -4.53 5.00 -3.85
C GLU A 132 -4.59 6.14 -4.89
N PHE A 133 -4.42 5.80 -6.17
CA PHE A 133 -4.38 6.75 -7.30
C PHE A 133 -5.73 6.89 -8.01
N GLU A 134 -6.49 5.81 -8.10
CA GLU A 134 -7.87 5.80 -8.61
C GLU A 134 -8.80 5.09 -7.63
N ARG A 135 -9.41 5.88 -6.73
CA ARG A 135 -10.30 5.33 -5.71
C ARG A 135 -11.52 4.66 -6.32
N ASN A 136 -11.59 3.34 -6.20
CA ASN A 136 -12.77 2.54 -6.51
C ASN A 136 -12.97 1.45 -5.45
N LEU A 137 -13.44 1.89 -4.29
CA LEU A 137 -13.64 1.03 -3.13
C LEU A 137 -14.57 -0.17 -3.45
N SER A 138 -15.59 0.02 -4.30
CA SER A 138 -16.52 -1.04 -4.64
C SER A 138 -15.88 -2.20 -5.41
N GLU A 139 -14.96 -1.89 -6.32
CA GLU A 139 -14.19 -2.88 -7.08
C GLU A 139 -13.19 -3.59 -6.17
N LEU A 140 -12.50 -2.82 -5.32
CA LEU A 140 -11.56 -3.35 -4.34
C LEU A 140 -12.23 -4.34 -3.38
N ILE A 141 -13.37 -3.95 -2.80
CA ILE A 141 -14.20 -4.82 -1.94
C ILE A 141 -14.60 -6.09 -2.68
N THR A 142 -14.99 -5.98 -3.97
CA THR A 142 -15.43 -7.13 -4.77
C THR A 142 -14.32 -8.15 -4.93
N HIS A 143 -13.11 -7.69 -5.29
CA HIS A 143 -11.97 -8.58 -5.51
C HIS A 143 -11.43 -9.19 -4.20
N LEU A 144 -11.26 -8.39 -3.15
CA LEU A 144 -10.78 -8.90 -1.85
C LEU A 144 -11.79 -9.85 -1.19
N THR A 145 -13.09 -9.55 -1.27
CA THR A 145 -14.13 -10.47 -0.77
C THR A 145 -14.10 -11.79 -1.55
N ARG A 146 -13.92 -11.73 -2.88
CA ARG A 146 -13.80 -12.94 -3.72
C ARG A 146 -12.57 -13.74 -3.33
N ALA A 147 -11.42 -13.09 -3.12
CA ALA A 147 -10.19 -13.73 -2.68
C ALA A 147 -10.39 -14.45 -1.33
N CYS A 148 -10.93 -13.78 -0.32
CA CYS A 148 -11.23 -14.38 0.98
C CYS A 148 -12.15 -15.60 0.88
N ARG A 149 -13.14 -15.58 -0.03
CA ARG A 149 -14.03 -16.72 -0.25
C ARG A 149 -13.31 -17.93 -0.83
N LEU A 150 -12.37 -17.71 -1.74
CA LEU A 150 -11.70 -18.77 -2.51
C LEU A 150 -10.39 -19.27 -1.89
N GLU A 151 -9.73 -18.49 -1.04
CA GLU A 151 -8.45 -18.90 -0.43
C GLU A 151 -8.70 -19.93 0.67
N ASP A 152 -8.19 -21.15 0.47
CA ASP A 152 -8.40 -22.26 1.40
C ASP A 152 -7.23 -22.44 2.38
N ASP A 153 -6.05 -21.89 2.06
CA ASP A 153 -4.91 -21.89 2.97
C ASP A 153 -5.16 -20.90 4.13
N PRO A 154 -5.17 -21.35 5.40
CA PRO A 154 -5.47 -20.47 6.53
C PRO A 154 -4.51 -19.29 6.68
N GLN A 155 -3.23 -19.49 6.37
CA GLN A 155 -2.22 -18.45 6.51
C GLN A 155 -2.41 -17.37 5.45
N ARG A 156 -2.54 -17.75 4.19
CA ARG A 156 -2.82 -16.82 3.09
C ARG A 156 -4.17 -16.13 3.26
N PHE A 157 -5.19 -16.84 3.74
CA PHE A 157 -6.48 -16.24 4.06
C PHE A 157 -6.33 -15.15 5.12
N SER A 158 -5.57 -15.40 6.19
CA SER A 158 -5.31 -14.42 7.24
C SER A 158 -4.61 -13.18 6.71
N GLU A 159 -3.64 -13.34 5.81
CA GLU A 159 -2.93 -12.23 5.17
C GLU A 159 -3.88 -11.38 4.32
N ILE A 160 -4.68 -12.00 3.45
CA ILE A 160 -5.66 -11.28 2.62
C ILE A 160 -6.71 -10.57 3.49
N ALA A 161 -7.21 -11.22 4.54
CA ALA A 161 -8.23 -10.63 5.41
C ALA A 161 -7.71 -9.43 6.19
N ARG A 162 -6.45 -9.48 6.66
CA ARG A 162 -5.79 -8.35 7.33
C ARG A 162 -5.56 -7.20 6.35
N GLU A 163 -4.99 -7.48 5.19
CA GLU A 163 -4.75 -6.47 4.17
C GLU A 163 -6.06 -5.78 3.73
N PHE A 164 -7.14 -6.55 3.60
CA PHE A 164 -8.47 -6.02 3.30
C PHE A 164 -8.97 -5.08 4.40
N HIS A 165 -8.76 -5.44 5.67
CA HIS A 165 -9.11 -4.57 6.79
C HIS A 165 -8.33 -3.25 6.76
N ASP A 166 -7.01 -3.35 6.73
CA ASP A 166 -6.10 -2.21 6.90
C ASP A 166 -6.29 -1.20 5.76
N THR A 167 -6.42 -1.69 4.53
CA THR A 167 -6.61 -0.83 3.35
C THR A 167 -7.95 -0.12 3.34
N THR A 168 -9.03 -0.79 3.75
CA THR A 168 -10.40 -0.26 3.53
C THR A 168 -10.99 0.46 4.74
N GLN A 169 -10.37 0.34 5.91
CA GLN A 169 -10.77 1.04 7.12
C GLN A 169 -10.68 2.56 6.97
N ALA A 170 -9.63 3.07 6.30
CA ALA A 170 -9.46 4.49 6.04
C ALA A 170 -10.58 5.08 5.17
N ASP A 171 -11.19 4.25 4.32
CA ASP A 171 -12.36 4.61 3.51
C ASP A 171 -13.70 4.33 4.21
N GLY A 172 -13.67 3.90 5.48
CA GLY A 172 -14.84 3.66 6.31
C GLY A 172 -15.53 2.30 6.08
N TYR A 173 -14.87 1.35 5.43
CA TYR A 173 -15.40 -0.01 5.25
C TYR A 173 -14.83 -0.96 6.32
N HIS A 174 -15.73 -1.61 7.06
CA HIS A 174 -15.36 -2.55 8.12
C HIS A 174 -15.22 -3.97 7.57
N ALA A 175 -14.11 -4.26 6.89
CA ALA A 175 -13.92 -5.51 6.16
C ALA A 175 -14.06 -6.76 7.03
N LEU A 176 -13.43 -6.81 8.21
CA LEU A 176 -13.51 -7.99 9.09
C LEU A 176 -14.95 -8.27 9.54
N ALA A 177 -15.72 -7.24 9.89
CA ALA A 177 -17.13 -7.38 10.24
C ALA A 177 -17.97 -7.88 9.05
N ALA A 178 -17.71 -7.37 7.84
CA ALA A 178 -18.39 -7.86 6.64
C ALA A 178 -18.03 -9.33 6.32
N LEU A 179 -16.77 -9.72 6.48
CA LEU A 179 -16.34 -11.12 6.32
C LEU A 179 -16.97 -12.01 7.40
N GLN A 180 -17.11 -11.49 8.62
CA GLN A 180 -17.78 -12.16 9.73
C GLN A 180 -19.21 -12.58 9.35
N GLU A 181 -19.98 -11.71 8.69
CA GLU A 181 -21.34 -12.03 8.20
C GLU A 181 -21.36 -13.07 7.06
N ILE A 182 -20.27 -13.19 6.30
CA ILE A 182 -20.16 -14.09 5.15
C ILE A 182 -19.86 -15.53 5.59
N PHE A 183 -19.00 -15.72 6.59
CA PHE A 183 -18.54 -17.05 7.00
C PHE A 183 -19.29 -17.57 8.23
N ALA A 184 -19.69 -18.85 8.16
CA ALA A 184 -20.44 -19.50 9.20
C ALA A 184 -19.66 -19.58 10.53
N GLU A 185 -20.38 -19.41 11.63
CA GLU A 185 -19.86 -19.62 12.99
C GLU A 185 -19.23 -21.00 13.14
N GLY A 186 -18.04 -21.05 13.74
CA GLY A 186 -17.28 -22.29 13.96
C GLY A 186 -16.50 -22.81 12.74
N SER A 187 -16.53 -22.12 11.59
CA SER A 187 -15.59 -22.42 10.48
C SER A 187 -14.20 -21.88 10.77
N ASP A 188 -13.16 -22.52 10.20
CA ASP A 188 -11.76 -22.09 10.37
C ASP A 188 -11.56 -20.62 9.97
N LYS A 189 -12.13 -20.21 8.82
CA LYS A 189 -12.10 -18.82 8.35
C LYS A 189 -12.76 -17.87 9.34
N ARG A 190 -13.88 -18.28 9.95
CA ARG A 190 -14.55 -17.47 10.97
C ARG A 190 -13.72 -17.33 12.24
N THR A 191 -13.06 -18.40 12.69
CA THR A 191 -12.14 -18.35 13.84
C THR A 191 -10.98 -17.39 13.58
N ILE A 192 -10.41 -17.38 12.36
CA ILE A 192 -9.36 -16.43 11.98
C ILE A 192 -9.89 -15.00 11.98
N ILE A 193 -11.07 -14.74 11.41
CA ILE A 193 -11.68 -13.40 11.43
C ILE A 193 -11.92 -12.91 12.86
N ASP A 194 -12.47 -13.77 13.73
CA ASP A 194 -12.74 -13.41 15.13
C ASP A 194 -11.43 -13.10 15.87
N TYR A 195 -10.35 -13.82 15.57
CA TYR A 195 -9.01 -13.53 16.08
C TYR A 195 -8.49 -12.16 15.60
N LEU A 196 -8.59 -11.88 14.29
CA LEU A 196 -8.14 -10.61 13.71
C LEU A 196 -8.92 -9.41 14.28
N ILE A 197 -10.23 -9.57 14.52
CA ILE A 197 -11.05 -8.52 15.18
C ILE A 197 -10.55 -8.23 16.60
N ALA A 198 -10.23 -9.29 17.36
CA ALA A 198 -9.69 -9.13 18.71
C ALA A 198 -8.30 -8.49 18.72
N GLU A 199 -7.45 -8.84 17.75
CA GLU A 199 -6.13 -8.24 17.54
C GLU A 199 -6.24 -6.73 17.24
N ALA A 200 -7.08 -6.35 16.27
CA ALA A 200 -7.29 -4.94 15.91
C ALA A 200 -7.80 -4.10 17.09
N ALA A 201 -8.76 -4.63 17.87
CA ALA A 201 -9.27 -3.94 19.05
C ALA A 201 -8.22 -3.78 20.18
N GLY A 202 -7.25 -4.68 20.25
CA GLY A 202 -6.12 -4.58 21.18
C GLY A 202 -5.13 -3.48 20.78
N ASN A 203 -4.80 -3.40 19.49
CA ASN A 203 -3.89 -2.39 18.96
C ASN A 203 -4.45 -0.96 19.10
N ASP A 204 -5.76 -0.78 18.86
CA ASP A 204 -6.44 0.52 19.04
C ASP A 204 -6.41 0.99 20.51
N GLN A 205 -6.37 0.07 21.48
CA GLN A 205 -6.26 0.42 22.90
C GLN A 205 -4.85 0.85 23.29
N GLU A 206 -3.82 0.26 22.67
CA GLU A 206 -2.43 0.68 22.89
C GLU A 206 -2.16 2.07 22.29
N GLU A 207 -2.66 2.37 21.09
CA GLU A 207 -2.47 3.69 20.45
C GLU A 207 -3.16 4.85 21.19
N MET A 208 -4.25 4.59 21.92
CA MET A 208 -4.95 5.60 22.73
C MET A 208 -4.34 5.82 24.12
N GLU A 209 -3.34 5.04 24.54
CA GLU A 209 -2.69 5.16 25.85
C GLU A 209 -1.46 6.08 25.88
N PHE A 210 -1.10 6.75 24.78
CA PHE A 210 0.07 7.64 24.68
C PHE A 210 -0.21 9.11 25.05
#